data_AF-A0AAU8JAB9-F1
#
_entry.id   AF-A0AAU8JAB9-F1
#
_cell.length_a   1.000
_cell.length_b   1.000
_cell.length_c   1.000
_cell.angle_alpha   90.00
_cell.angle_beta   90.00
_cell.angle_gamma   90.00
#
_symmetry.space_group_name_H-M   'P 1'
#
loop_
_entity.id
_entity.type
_entity.pdbx_description
1 polymer ?
#
loop_
_entity_poly.entity_id
_entity_poly.type
_entity_poly.pdbx_seq_one_letter_code
_entity_poly.pdbx_strand_id
1 'polypeptide(L)'
;MYESEDLIILDQMIQDSAKVPLTEAYGKFQVELRETHGVNYEVTIKNIPKNTLVIKSDEFPAPTKFFQGTQGECKRADYLIISEDNQRKFIIVIEMKAGKAIEKEVIYQSTEGFRMLNRLL
;
A
#
# COMPACT_ATOMS: atom_id res chain seq x y z
N MET A 1 -14.08 -8.24 -8.81
CA MET A 1 -14.35 -9.22 -7.74
C MET A 1 -13.07 -10.01 -7.56
N TYR A 2 -12.53 -10.02 -6.34
CA TYR A 2 -11.30 -10.73 -6.01
C TYR A 2 -11.54 -12.23 -6.00
N GLU A 3 -10.50 -12.99 -6.33
CA GLU A 3 -10.54 -14.46 -6.31
C GLU A 3 -10.00 -15.02 -4.98
N SER A 4 -9.28 -14.19 -4.23
CA SER A 4 -8.73 -14.51 -2.90
C SER A 4 -9.71 -14.11 -1.79
N GLU A 5 -10.00 -15.04 -0.88
CA GLU A 5 -10.82 -14.78 0.32
C GLU A 5 -10.22 -13.66 1.18
N ASP A 6 -8.89 -13.61 1.34
CA ASP A 6 -8.22 -12.56 2.10
C ASP A 6 -8.45 -11.18 1.49
N LEU A 7 -8.34 -11.07 0.16
CA LEU A 7 -8.58 -9.81 -0.54
C LEU A 7 -10.06 -9.40 -0.48
N ILE A 8 -10.99 -10.35 -0.50
CA ILE A 8 -12.42 -10.07 -0.31
C ILE A 8 -12.66 -9.45 1.08
N ILE A 9 -12.09 -10.06 2.13
CA ILE A 9 -12.24 -9.57 3.50
C ILE A 9 -11.59 -8.19 3.64
N LEU A 10 -10.36 -8.02 3.15
CA LEU A 10 -9.66 -6.74 3.20
C LEU A 10 -10.44 -5.65 2.44
N ASP A 11 -10.95 -5.94 1.25
CA ASP A 11 -11.78 -5.00 0.50
C ASP A 11 -13.05 -4.58 1.27
N GLN A 12 -13.69 -5.50 1.99
CA GLN A 12 -14.86 -5.19 2.81
C GLN A 12 -14.52 -4.35 4.05
N MET A 13 -13.31 -4.51 4.61
CA MET A 13 -12.88 -3.80 5.81
C MET A 13 -12.39 -2.38 5.54
N ILE A 14 -11.86 -2.12 4.36
CA ILE A 14 -11.28 -0.82 3.99
C ILE A 14 -12.37 0.09 3.42
N GLN A 15 -12.38 1.35 3.87
CA GLN A 15 -13.28 2.37 3.32
C GLN A 15 -12.94 2.66 1.86
N ASP A 16 -13.95 2.82 1.01
CA ASP A 16 -13.76 3.09 -0.42
C ASP A 16 -12.93 4.35 -0.70
N SER A 17 -12.96 5.34 0.20
CA SER A 17 -12.17 6.58 0.08
C SER A 17 -10.65 6.35 0.08
N ALA A 18 -10.17 5.24 0.64
CA ALA A 18 -8.76 4.90 0.63
C ALA A 18 -8.41 3.83 -0.40
N LYS A 19 -9.38 3.31 -1.14
CA LYS A 19 -9.11 2.35 -2.21
C LYS A 19 -8.71 3.09 -3.47
N VAL A 20 -7.62 2.66 -4.09
CA VAL A 20 -7.17 3.19 -5.37
C VAL A 20 -7.60 2.21 -6.46
N PRO A 21 -8.43 2.63 -7.44
CA PRO A 21 -8.91 1.72 -8.46
C PRO A 21 -7.78 1.31 -9.40
N LEU A 22 -7.78 0.03 -9.79
CA LEU A 22 -7.00 -0.41 -10.95
C LEU A 22 -7.66 0.11 -12.22
N THR A 23 -6.83 0.50 -13.18
CA THR A 23 -7.26 0.82 -14.55
C THR A 23 -6.66 -0.21 -15.51
N GLU A 24 -7.31 -0.40 -16.66
CA GLU A 24 -6.83 -1.31 -17.69
C GLU A 24 -6.31 -0.52 -18.89
N ALA A 25 -5.11 -0.85 -19.33
CA ALA A 25 -4.50 -0.29 -20.53
C ALA A 25 -3.84 -1.41 -21.34
N TYR A 26 -4.23 -1.54 -22.61
CA TYR A 26 -3.69 -2.55 -23.54
C TYR A 26 -3.79 -4.00 -23.01
N GLY A 27 -4.92 -4.36 -22.38
CA GLY A 27 -5.15 -5.71 -21.85
C GLY A 27 -4.38 -6.02 -20.57
N LYS A 28 -3.83 -4.99 -19.91
CA LYS A 28 -3.04 -5.14 -18.68
C LYS A 28 -3.52 -4.15 -17.63
N PHE A 29 -3.56 -4.60 -16.37
CA PHE A 29 -3.92 -3.73 -15.25
C PHE A 29 -2.73 -2.85 -14.85
N GLN A 30 -3.06 -1.63 -14.43
CA GLN A 30 -2.14 -0.65 -13.90
C GLN A 30 -2.82 0.14 -12.79
N VAL A 31 -2.03 0.78 -11.93
CA VAL A 31 -2.52 1.72 -10.93
C VAL A 31 -1.71 3.00 -11.01
N GLU A 32 -2.39 4.12 -10.80
CA GLU A 32 -1.76 5.43 -10.70
C GLU A 32 -1.79 5.89 -9.25
N LEU A 33 -0.61 6.11 -8.69
CA LEU A 33 -0.41 6.62 -7.34
C LEU A 33 -0.12 8.11 -7.45
N ARG A 34 -0.83 8.93 -6.68
CA ARG A 34 -0.70 10.39 -6.74
C ARG A 34 -0.28 10.93 -5.39
N GLU A 35 0.74 11.78 -5.36
CA GLU A 35 0.99 12.62 -4.20
C GLU A 35 0.09 13.85 -4.28
N THR A 36 -0.64 14.12 -3.20
CA THR A 36 -1.58 15.25 -3.09
C THR A 36 -1.15 16.27 -2.03
N HIS A 37 -0.15 15.94 -1.22
CA HIS A 37 0.35 16.79 -0.14
C HIS A 37 1.53 17.65 -0.62
N GLY A 38 1.20 18.81 -1.20
CA GLY A 38 2.14 19.91 -1.42
C GLY A 38 2.98 19.86 -2.71
N VAL A 39 3.11 18.71 -3.36
CA VAL A 39 3.73 18.58 -4.69
C VAL A 39 2.93 17.59 -5.52
N ASN A 40 2.45 18.02 -6.69
CA ASN A 40 1.73 17.14 -7.61
C ASN A 40 2.72 16.33 -8.43
N TYR A 41 2.89 15.06 -8.08
CA TYR A 41 3.54 14.08 -8.93
C TYR A 41 2.80 12.76 -8.86
N GLU A 42 2.92 11.98 -9.93
CA GLU A 42 2.24 10.71 -10.10
C GLU A 42 3.22 9.62 -10.51
N VAL A 43 2.92 8.40 -10.08
CA VAL A 43 3.65 7.19 -10.45
C VAL A 43 2.65 6.16 -10.94
N THR A 44 2.79 5.74 -12.19
CA THR A 44 2.00 4.64 -12.74
C THR A 44 2.77 3.33 -12.64
N ILE A 45 2.21 2.37 -11.90
CA ILE A 45 2.75 1.01 -11.84
C ILE A 45 1.96 0.15 -12.83
N LYS A 46 2.67 -0.40 -13.82
CA LYS A 46 2.10 -1.18 -14.92
C LYS A 46 2.23 -2.68 -14.68
N ASN A 47 1.43 -3.47 -15.40
CA ASN A 47 1.46 -4.93 -15.37
C ASN A 47 1.17 -5.52 -13.98
N ILE A 48 0.24 -4.91 -13.25
CA ILE A 48 -0.19 -5.43 -11.95
C ILE A 48 -1.14 -6.61 -12.15
N PRO A 49 -1.12 -7.64 -11.29
CA PRO A 49 -2.11 -8.70 -11.34
C PRO A 49 -3.53 -8.15 -11.13
N LYS A 50 -4.52 -8.73 -11.82
CA LYS A 50 -5.93 -8.36 -11.64
C LYS A 50 -6.39 -8.45 -10.18
N ASN A 51 -5.90 -9.47 -9.47
CA ASN A 51 -6.25 -9.77 -8.09
C ASN A 51 -5.38 -8.94 -7.13
N THR A 52 -5.56 -7.62 -7.18
CA THR A 52 -4.78 -6.65 -6.39
C THR A 52 -5.67 -5.58 -5.79
N LEU A 53 -5.55 -5.38 -4.48
CA LEU A 53 -6.12 -4.28 -3.73
C LEU A 53 -5.03 -3.23 -3.49
N VAL A 54 -5.31 -1.98 -3.86
CA VAL A 54 -4.41 -0.85 -3.61
C VAL A 54 -5.06 0.09 -2.61
N ILE A 55 -4.32 0.42 -1.55
CA ILE A 55 -4.80 1.24 -0.43
C ILE A 55 -3.89 2.44 -0.29
N LYS A 56 -4.46 3.65 -0.22
CA LYS A 56 -3.79 4.86 0.21
C LYS A 56 -3.83 4.92 1.74
N SER A 57 -2.75 4.48 2.39
CA SER A 57 -2.74 4.20 3.84
C SER A 57 -2.50 5.42 4.72
N ASP A 58 -1.98 6.51 4.15
CA ASP A 58 -1.80 7.79 4.81
C ASP A 58 -3.12 8.61 4.92
N GLU A 59 -4.15 8.25 4.15
CA GLU A 59 -5.49 8.89 4.11
C GLU A 59 -6.22 8.90 5.47
N PHE A 60 -5.95 7.92 6.35
CA PHE A 60 -6.59 7.82 7.66
C PHE A 60 -5.79 8.52 8.77
N PRO A 61 -6.25 8.57 10.02
CA PRO A 61 -5.40 8.95 11.14
C PRO A 61 -4.47 7.81 11.55
N ALA A 62 -3.24 8.13 11.93
CA ALA A 62 -2.37 7.16 12.59
C ALA A 62 -3.04 6.68 13.90
N PRO A 63 -2.89 5.39 14.28
CA PRO A 63 -3.50 4.79 15.46
C PRO A 63 -2.83 5.21 16.79
N THR A 64 -2.46 6.49 16.93
CA THR A 64 -1.75 7.08 18.08
C THR A 64 -2.57 7.08 19.38
N LYS A 65 -3.89 6.88 19.28
CA LYS A 65 -4.76 6.71 20.45
C LYS A 65 -4.68 5.30 21.04
N PHE A 66 -4.16 4.34 20.29
CA PHE A 66 -4.08 2.94 20.69
C PHE A 66 -2.64 2.50 20.95
N PHE A 67 -1.72 2.83 20.04
CA PHE A 67 -0.31 2.49 20.17
C PHE A 67 0.53 3.63 20.75
N GLN A 68 1.65 3.27 21.39
CA GLN A 68 2.57 4.23 22.02
C GLN A 68 3.38 5.04 20.99
N GLY A 69 3.52 4.54 19.75
CA GLY A 69 4.26 5.17 18.67
C GLY A 69 5.78 5.14 18.82
N THR A 70 6.33 4.25 19.66
CA THR A 70 7.76 4.26 20.02
C THR A 70 8.64 3.38 19.14
N GLN A 71 8.05 2.44 18.40
CA GLN A 71 8.72 1.47 17.54
C GLN A 71 8.34 1.62 16.06
N GLY A 72 7.67 2.72 15.72
CA GLY A 72 7.19 2.97 14.36
C GLY A 72 5.87 2.28 14.01
N GLU A 73 5.18 1.70 14.99
CA GLU A 73 3.87 1.07 14.84
C GLU A 73 2.74 2.05 14.47
N CYS A 74 2.97 3.35 14.69
CA CYS A 74 2.09 4.43 14.23
C CYS A 74 2.51 5.00 12.86
N LYS A 75 3.64 4.56 12.30
CA LYS A 75 4.07 5.01 10.96
C LYS A 75 3.22 4.33 9.91
N ARG A 76 2.99 5.05 8.83
CA ARG A 76 2.18 4.62 7.69
C ARG A 76 2.94 5.02 6.45
N ALA A 77 2.91 4.14 5.47
CA ALA A 77 3.36 4.49 4.13
C ALA A 77 2.25 5.26 3.41
N ASP A 78 2.57 5.84 2.27
CA ASP A 78 1.58 6.48 1.41
C ASP A 78 0.64 5.44 0.79
N TYR A 79 1.22 4.34 0.28
CA TYR A 79 0.44 3.28 -0.36
C TYR A 79 0.83 1.86 0.08
N LEU A 80 -0.18 0.99 0.12
CA LEU A 80 -0.05 -0.46 0.21
C LEU A 80 -0.63 -1.09 -1.06
N ILE A 81 0.12 -1.99 -1.67
CA ILE A 81 -0.37 -2.84 -2.77
C ILE A 81 -0.37 -4.27 -2.28
N ILE A 82 -1.56 -4.84 -2.12
CA ILE A 82 -1.78 -6.20 -1.63
C ILE A 82 -2.29 -7.02 -2.81
N SER A 83 -1.56 -8.07 -3.16
CA SER A 83 -1.87 -8.87 -4.34
C SER A 83 -1.68 -10.34 -4.06
N GLU A 84 -2.45 -11.16 -4.76
CA GLU A 84 -2.26 -12.60 -4.79
C GLU A 84 -2.21 -13.08 -6.24
N ASP A 85 -1.09 -13.71 -6.60
CA ASP A 85 -0.85 -14.30 -7.91
C ASP A 85 -0.26 -15.70 -7.77
N ASN A 86 -0.80 -16.68 -8.48
CA ASN A 86 -0.33 -18.09 -8.45
C ASN A 86 -0.15 -18.64 -7.02
N GLN A 87 -1.14 -18.40 -6.13
CA GLN A 87 -1.12 -18.78 -4.70
C GLN A 87 -0.03 -18.11 -3.86
N ARG A 88 0.66 -17.10 -4.40
CA ARG A 88 1.62 -16.28 -3.67
C ARG A 88 1.00 -14.95 -3.32
N LYS A 89 0.94 -14.68 -2.02
CA LYS A 89 0.49 -13.40 -1.47
C LYS A 89 1.70 -12.49 -1.29
N PHE A 90 1.58 -11.24 -1.69
CA PHE A 90 2.61 -10.24 -1.45
C PHE A 90 2.01 -8.89 -1.12
N ILE A 91 2.72 -8.15 -0.27
CA ILE A 91 2.39 -6.79 0.11
C ILE A 91 3.58 -5.94 -0.28
N ILE A 92 3.34 -4.91 -1.08
CA ILE A 92 4.32 -3.88 -1.41
C ILE A 92 3.95 -2.63 -0.63
N VAL A 93 4.92 -2.10 0.10
CA VAL A 93 4.80 -0.85 0.86
C VAL A 93 5.51 0.24 0.06
N ILE A 94 4.79 1.31 -0.25
CA ILE A 94 5.29 2.39 -1.11
C ILE A 94 5.27 3.70 -0.33
N GLU A 95 6.46 4.27 -0.18
CA GLU A 95 6.68 5.64 0.26
C GLU A 95 7.07 6.47 -0.98
N MET A 96 6.31 7.53 -1.24
CA MET A 96 6.55 8.49 -2.30
C MET A 96 7.37 9.66 -1.71
N LYS A 97 8.47 10.02 -2.38
CA LYS A 97 9.26 11.22 -2.05
C LYS A 97 9.49 12.05 -3.30
N ALA A 98 9.33 13.37 -3.20
CA ALA A 98 9.75 14.30 -4.23
C ALA A 98 11.28 14.49 -4.20
N GLY A 99 11.97 14.34 -5.34
CA GLY A 99 13.42 14.63 -5.49
C GLY A 99 14.34 13.40 -5.56
N LYS A 100 15.66 13.61 -5.48
CA LYS A 100 16.66 12.51 -5.52
C LYS A 100 16.63 11.73 -4.20
N ALA A 101 16.14 10.50 -4.25
CA ALA A 101 16.16 9.58 -3.12
C ALA A 101 17.60 9.28 -2.66
N ILE A 102 17.87 9.41 -1.36
CA ILE A 102 19.08 8.83 -0.75
C ILE A 102 18.74 7.37 -0.47
N GLU A 103 19.30 6.45 -1.26
CA GLU A 103 18.98 5.01 -1.31
C GLU A 103 18.95 4.29 0.05
N LYS A 104 19.63 4.82 1.08
CA LYS A 104 19.74 4.19 2.40
C LYS A 104 18.46 4.25 3.26
N GLU A 105 17.54 5.18 3.02
CA GLU A 105 16.36 5.34 3.88
C GLU A 105 15.16 4.48 3.49
N VAL A 106 15.03 4.15 2.20
CA VAL A 106 13.84 3.46 1.65
C VAL A 106 13.77 1.99 2.08
N ILE A 107 14.91 1.36 2.37
CA ILE A 107 14.98 -0.05 2.78
C ILE A 107 14.79 -0.22 4.30
N TYR A 108 15.07 0.81 5.10
CA TYR A 108 15.07 0.69 6.57
C TYR A 108 13.71 0.97 7.22
N GLN A 109 12.85 1.76 6.58
CA GLN A 109 11.55 2.15 7.15
C GLN A 109 10.47 1.05 7.09
N SER A 110 10.63 0.04 6.24
CA SER A 110 9.64 -1.02 6.05
C SER A 110 9.82 -2.24 6.95
N THR A 111 10.91 -2.35 7.73
CA THR A 111 11.20 -3.59 8.48
C THR A 111 10.37 -3.77 9.76
N GLU A 112 10.09 -2.71 10.53
CA GLU A 112 9.48 -2.89 11.86
C GLU A 112 7.94 -2.98 11.83
N GLY A 113 7.26 -2.21 10.98
CA GLY A 113 5.81 -2.36 10.75
C GLY A 113 5.46 -3.69 10.06
N PHE A 114 6.29 -4.14 9.11
CA PHE A 114 6.13 -5.43 8.41
C PHE A 114 6.38 -6.63 9.34
N ARG A 115 7.25 -6.51 10.35
CA ARG A 115 7.45 -7.55 11.38
C ARG A 115 6.21 -7.78 12.23
N MET A 116 5.38 -6.76 12.44
CA MET A 116 4.13 -6.90 13.20
C MET A 116 3.07 -7.67 12.39
N LEU A 117 2.92 -7.38 11.09
CA LEU A 117 1.98 -8.12 10.21
C LEU A 117 2.38 -9.59 10.04
N ASN A 118 3.66 -9.90 9.84
CA ASN A 118 4.14 -11.30 9.72
C ASN A 118 4.11 -12.11 11.02
N ARG A 119 3.85 -11.49 12.18
CA ARG A 119 3.67 -12.20 13.46
C ARG A 119 2.20 -12.40 13.83
N LEU A 120 1.29 -11.72 13.13
CA LEU A 120 -0.15 -11.76 13.40
C LEU A 120 -0.92 -12.63 12.37
N LEU A 121 -0.29 -12.97 11.24
CA LEU A 121 -0.72 -13.98 10.27
C LEU A 121 0.07 -15.27 10.48
#